data_AF-A0A920VXU6-F1
#
_entry.id   AF-A0A920VXU6-F1
#
_cell.length_a   1.000
_cell.length_b   1.000
_cell.length_c   1.000
_cell.angle_alpha   90.00
_cell.angle_beta   90.00
_cell.angle_gamma   90.00
#
_symmetry.space_group_name_H-M   'P 1'
#
loop_
_entity.id
_entity.type
_entity.pdbx_description
1 polymer ?
#
loop_
_entity_poly.entity_id
_entity_poly.type
_entity_poly.pdbx_seq_one_letter_code
_entity_poly.pdbx_strand_id
1 'polypeptide(L)'
;MKIKRLFTMEGESPYGSIEFENRASVIRNPDGSIVSKWDNVSVPKHWSQVATDIMAQKYFRKAGIPKHLKSAKEKGVPDWLQPSLLTRLRLIRKL
;
A
#
# COMPACT_ATOMS: atom_id res chain seq x y z
N MET A 1 -12.38 29.76 -0.41
CA MET A 1 -12.27 28.81 -1.55
C MET A 1 -13.42 27.82 -1.46
N LYS A 2 -14.24 27.64 -2.50
CA LYS A 2 -15.32 26.62 -2.54
C LYS A 2 -14.93 25.53 -3.55
N ILE A 3 -14.74 24.29 -3.09
CA ILE A 3 -14.47 23.14 -3.96
C ILE A 3 -15.78 22.37 -4.14
N LYS A 4 -16.22 22.20 -5.39
CA LYS A 4 -17.41 21.38 -5.69
C LYS A 4 -17.03 19.90 -5.62
N ARG A 5 -17.75 19.13 -4.80
CA ARG A 5 -17.61 17.68 -4.70
C ARG A 5 -18.37 17.00 -5.86
N LEU A 6 -17.79 15.93 -6.42
CA LEU A 6 -18.39 15.15 -7.52
C LEU A 6 -18.65 13.69 -7.13
N PHE A 7 -17.70 13.07 -6.41
CA PHE A 7 -17.74 11.65 -6.05
C PHE A 7 -17.69 11.42 -4.53
N THR A 8 -17.82 12.49 -3.74
CA THR A 8 -17.72 12.45 -2.28
C THR A 8 -18.84 13.24 -1.65
N MET A 9 -19.24 12.83 -0.45
CA MET A 9 -20.24 13.53 0.36
C MET A 9 -19.56 14.27 1.51
N GLU A 10 -20.18 15.37 1.94
CA GLU A 10 -19.69 16.14 3.07
C GLU A 10 -19.89 15.39 4.38
N GLY A 11 -18.88 15.39 5.25
CA GLY A 11 -18.92 14.66 6.52
C GLY A 11 -18.63 13.15 6.40
N GLU A 12 -18.50 12.62 5.19
CA GLU A 12 -18.22 11.21 4.94
C GLU A 12 -16.79 10.95 4.47
N SER A 13 -16.32 9.74 4.75
CA SER A 13 -15.05 9.26 4.18
C SER A 13 -15.19 9.17 2.65
N PRO A 14 -14.17 9.58 1.87
CA PRO A 14 -14.15 9.40 0.42
C PRO A 14 -14.34 7.94 -0.03
N TYR A 15 -14.05 6.97 0.84
CA TYR A 15 -14.20 5.54 0.58
C TYR A 15 -15.44 4.94 1.23
N GLY A 16 -16.26 5.73 1.94
CA GLY A 16 -17.36 5.23 2.77
C GLY A 16 -18.46 4.50 2.00
N SER A 17 -18.65 4.83 0.73
CA SER A 17 -19.61 4.17 -0.16
C SER A 17 -19.07 2.93 -0.87
N ILE A 18 -17.78 2.60 -0.70
CA ILE A 18 -17.13 1.47 -1.36
C ILE A 18 -17.03 0.33 -0.36
N GLU A 19 -17.65 -0.81 -0.68
CA GLU A 19 -17.48 -2.04 0.10
C GLU A 19 -16.11 -2.67 -0.20
N PHE A 20 -15.32 -2.94 0.83
CA PHE A 20 -14.02 -3.60 0.74
C PHE A 20 -14.08 -5.02 1.29
N GLU A 21 -13.28 -5.90 0.72
CA GLU A 21 -13.04 -7.24 1.24
C GLU A 21 -11.56 -7.61 1.17
N ASN A 22 -11.16 -8.56 2.02
CA ASN A 22 -9.80 -9.09 2.03
C ASN A 22 -9.71 -10.27 1.06
N ARG A 23 -8.76 -10.19 0.13
CA ARG A 23 -8.41 -11.29 -0.78
C ARG A 23 -6.96 -11.67 -0.66
N ALA A 24 -6.65 -12.91 -1.03
CA ALA A 24 -5.27 -13.32 -1.26
C ALA A 24 -4.89 -13.03 -2.72
N SER A 25 -3.68 -12.54 -2.94
CA SER A 25 -3.06 -12.48 -4.26
C SER A 25 -1.94 -13.51 -4.32
N VAL A 26 -2.00 -14.43 -5.29
CA VAL A 26 -1.03 -15.50 -5.46
C VAL A 26 -0.61 -15.56 -6.92
N ILE A 27 0.64 -15.20 -7.17
CA ILE A 27 1.24 -15.29 -8.51
C ILE A 27 2.06 -16.57 -8.56
N ARG A 28 1.74 -17.45 -9.52
CA ARG A 28 2.41 -18.73 -9.73
C ARG A 28 3.13 -18.79 -11.07
N ASN A 29 4.19 -19.57 -11.12
CA ASN A 29 4.86 -20.00 -12.35
C ASN A 29 4.03 -21.09 -13.07
N PRO A 30 4.32 -21.37 -14.35
CA PRO A 30 3.67 -22.47 -15.08
C PRO A 30 3.85 -23.85 -14.44
N ASP A 31 4.93 -24.06 -13.70
CA ASP A 31 5.20 -25.28 -12.93
C ASP A 31 4.42 -25.36 -11.60
N GLY A 32 3.62 -24.34 -11.28
CA GLY A 32 2.81 -24.24 -10.07
C GLY A 32 3.52 -23.63 -8.86
N SER A 33 4.83 -23.36 -8.94
CA SER A 33 5.58 -22.73 -7.85
C SER A 33 5.14 -21.28 -7.62
N ILE A 34 5.15 -20.81 -6.36
CA ILE A 34 4.69 -19.46 -5.99
C ILE A 34 5.83 -18.46 -6.22
N VAL A 35 5.59 -17.49 -7.11
CA VAL A 35 6.50 -16.35 -7.33
C VAL A 35 6.33 -15.32 -6.23
N SER A 36 5.09 -15.03 -5.86
CA SER A 36 4.77 -14.07 -4.81
C SER A 36 3.38 -14.30 -4.24
N LYS A 37 3.23 -14.01 -2.95
CA LYS A 37 1.97 -14.16 -2.22
C LYS A 37 1.78 -12.98 -1.29
N TRP A 38 0.58 -12.42 -1.31
CA TRP A 38 0.12 -11.44 -0.35
C TRP A 38 -1.22 -11.89 0.21
N ASP A 39 -1.25 -12.08 1.52
CA ASP A 39 -2.46 -12.36 2.26
C ASP A 39 -3.11 -11.05 2.71
N ASN A 40 -4.44 -11.04 2.83
CA ASN A 40 -5.23 -9.92 3.35
C ASN A 40 -5.07 -8.61 2.56
N VAL A 41 -5.13 -8.69 1.23
CA VAL A 41 -5.21 -7.52 0.36
C VAL A 41 -6.63 -6.95 0.43
N SER A 42 -6.79 -5.80 1.07
CA SER A 42 -8.08 -5.10 1.10
C SER A 42 -8.34 -4.41 -0.22
N VAL A 43 -9.37 -4.83 -0.94
CA VAL A 43 -9.76 -4.32 -2.26
C VAL A 43 -11.26 -4.07 -2.33
N PRO A 44 -11.72 -3.18 -3.22
CA PRO A 44 -13.15 -3.06 -3.50
C PRO A 44 -13.74 -4.41 -3.92
N LYS A 45 -14.87 -4.77 -3.31
CA LYS A 45 -15.53 -6.06 -3.52
C LYS A 45 -15.88 -6.35 -4.98
N HIS A 46 -16.21 -5.31 -5.75
CA HIS A 46 -16.56 -5.43 -7.17
C HIS A 46 -15.34 -5.67 -8.10
N TRP A 47 -14.11 -5.59 -7.59
CA TRP A 47 -12.93 -5.91 -8.41
C TRP A 47 -12.90 -7.40 -8.75
N SER A 48 -12.28 -7.74 -9.88
CA SER A 48 -11.95 -9.14 -10.19
C SER A 48 -10.70 -9.60 -9.42
N GLN A 49 -10.48 -10.91 -9.36
CA GLN A 49 -9.23 -11.47 -8.84
C GLN A 49 -8.03 -10.94 -9.65
N VAL A 50 -8.14 -10.88 -10.97
CA VAL A 50 -7.08 -10.34 -11.85
C VAL A 50 -6.74 -8.89 -11.51
N ALA A 51 -7.73 -8.03 -11.23
CA ALA A 51 -7.49 -6.66 -10.80
C ALA A 51 -6.76 -6.59 -9.45
N THR A 52 -7.13 -7.49 -8.52
CA THR A 52 -6.45 -7.64 -7.22
C THR A 52 -4.98 -8.01 -7.41
N ASP A 53 -4.70 -8.98 -8.29
CA ASP A 53 -3.35 -9.45 -8.56
C ASP A 53 -2.48 -8.39 -9.26
N ILE A 54 -3.02 -7.68 -10.25
CA ILE A 54 -2.32 -6.57 -10.91
C ILE A 54 -1.95 -5.49 -9.89
N MET A 55 -2.88 -5.12 -9.01
CA MET A 55 -2.64 -4.11 -7.99
C MET A 55 -1.54 -4.55 -7.02
N ALA A 56 -1.66 -5.77 -6.47
CA ALA A 56 -0.66 -6.32 -5.55
C ALA A 56 0.73 -6.39 -6.20
N GLN A 57 0.84 -6.91 -7.43
CA GLN A 57 2.10 -7.01 -8.16
C GLN A 57 2.75 -5.64 -8.42
N LYS A 58 1.94 -4.60 -8.66
CA LYS A 58 2.43 -3.26 -8.96
C LYS A 58 2.85 -2.50 -7.71
N TYR A 59 2.03 -2.52 -6.67
CA TYR A 59 2.17 -1.64 -5.51
C TYR A 59 2.78 -2.29 -4.28
N PHE A 60 2.72 -3.62 -4.12
CA PHE A 60 3.25 -4.30 -2.91
C PHE A 60 4.71 -4.74 -3.05
N ARG A 61 5.45 -4.05 -3.92
CA ARG A 61 6.89 -4.25 -4.12
C ARG A 61 7.65 -3.69 -2.92
N LYS A 62 8.41 -4.55 -2.24
CA LYS A 62 9.21 -4.15 -1.07
C LYS A 62 10.69 -3.91 -1.36
N ALA A 63 11.16 -4.22 -2.57
CA ALA A 63 12.56 -4.05 -2.93
C ALA A 63 13.00 -2.59 -2.74
N GLY A 64 14.07 -2.36 -1.98
CA GLY A 64 14.56 -1.01 -1.69
C GLY A 64 13.84 -0.29 -0.53
N ILE A 65 12.80 -0.88 0.06
CA ILE A 65 12.20 -0.35 1.29
C ILE A 65 13.10 -0.74 2.49
N PRO A 66 13.54 0.23 3.33
CA PRO A 66 14.29 -0.08 4.55
C PRO A 66 13.43 -0.87 5.52
N LYS A 67 14.03 -1.85 6.19
CA LYS A 67 13.35 -2.56 7.28
C LYS A 67 13.16 -1.69 8.53
N HIS A 68 14.04 -0.72 8.73
CA HIS A 68 14.01 0.17 9.89
C HIS A 68 14.17 1.62 9.45
N LEU A 69 13.26 2.47 9.95
CA LEU A 69 13.28 3.91 9.76
C LEU A 69 13.72 4.58 11.06
N LYS A 70 14.39 5.72 10.94
CA LYS A 70 14.71 6.61 12.06
C LYS A 70 14.12 7.99 11.77
N SER A 71 13.57 8.66 12.78
CA SER A 71 13.10 10.05 12.59
C SER A 71 14.30 10.98 12.39
N ALA A 72 14.23 11.87 11.40
CA ALA A 72 15.14 13.01 11.28
C ALA A 72 14.55 14.20 12.03
N LYS A 73 15.07 14.44 13.24
CA LYS A 73 14.70 15.63 14.01
C LYS A 73 15.24 16.88 13.32
N GLU A 74 14.33 17.76 12.93
CA GLU A 74 14.65 19.06 12.33
C GLU A 74 14.22 20.19 13.27
N LYS A 75 15.05 21.22 13.40
CA LYS A 75 14.75 22.35 14.28
C LYS A 75 13.55 23.12 13.74
N GLY A 76 12.51 23.27 14.56
CA GLY A 76 11.28 23.98 14.19
C GLY A 76 10.22 23.14 13.50
N VAL A 77 10.45 21.83 13.30
CA VAL A 77 9.46 20.90 12.72
C VAL A 77 8.80 20.08 13.84
N PRO A 78 7.46 20.12 13.99
CA PRO A 78 6.73 19.28 14.94
C PRO A 78 7.00 17.79 14.72
N ASP A 79 7.02 16.99 15.79
CA ASP A 79 7.37 15.55 15.73
C ASP A 79 6.54 14.75 14.72
N TRP A 80 5.26 15.11 14.51
CA TRP A 80 4.37 14.43 13.57
C TRP A 80 4.66 14.73 12.09
N LEU A 81 5.45 15.77 11.78
CA LEU A 81 5.80 16.18 10.42
C LEU A 81 7.26 15.85 10.07
N GLN A 82 8.02 15.28 11.02
CA GLN A 82 9.43 14.98 10.79
C GLN A 82 9.61 13.85 9.75
N PRO A 83 10.57 13.99 8.82
CA PRO A 83 10.82 12.97 7.81
C PRO A 83 11.43 11.71 8.42
N SER A 84 11.09 10.56 7.83
CA SER A 84 11.70 9.27 8.16
C SER A 84 12.92 9.01 7.28
N LEU A 85 14.09 8.84 7.89
CA LEU A 85 15.32 8.47 7.19
C LEU A 85 15.54 6.96 7.20
N LEU A 86 16.21 6.49 6.14
CA LEU A 86 16.66 5.11 6.05
C LEU A 86 17.72 4.86 7.14
N THR A 87 17.53 3.84 7.96
CA THR A 87 18.64 3.31 8.77
C THR A 87 19.49 2.44 7.83
N ARG A 88 20.82 2.63 7.80
CA ARG A 88 21.75 1.96 6.84
C ARG A 88 21.72 0.41 6.88
N LEU A 89 20.94 -0.21 7.77
CA LEU A 89 20.86 -1.65 7.94
C LEU A 89 19.74 -2.27 7.09
N ARG A 90 20.16 -3.02 6.07
CA ARG A 90 19.40 -3.98 5.24
C ARG A 90 18.15 -3.41 4.55
N LEU A 91 18.34 -2.99 3.29
CA LEU A 91 17.26 -2.93 2.31
C LEU A 91 16.65 -4.33 2.13
N ILE A 92 15.33 -4.39 1.95
CA ILE A 92 14.69 -5.63 1.50
C ILE A 92 15.26 -5.94 0.10
N ARG A 93 15.96 -7.08 -0.02
CA ARG A 93 16.53 -7.56 -1.29
C ARG A 93 15.39 -7.87 -2.27
N LYS A 94 15.62 -7.64 -3.57
CA LYS A 94 14.79 -8.26 -4.62
C LYS A 94 14.88 -9.78 -4.43
N LEU A 95 13.73 -10.44 -4.32
CA LEU A 95 13.60 -11.85 -4.67
C LEU A 95 13.61 -11.94 -6.19
#